data_AF-A0A9P7NJB5-F1
#
_entry.id   AF-A0A9P7NJB5-F1
#
_cell.length_a   1.000
_cell.length_b   1.000
_cell.length_c   1.000
_cell.angle_alpha   90.00
_cell.angle_beta   90.00
_cell.angle_gamma   90.00
#
_symmetry.space_group_name_H-M   'P 1'
#
loop_
_entity.id
_entity.type
_entity.pdbx_description
1 polymer ?
#
loop_
_entity_poly.entity_id
_entity_poly.type
_entity_poly.pdbx_seq_one_letter_code
_entity_poly.pdbx_strand_id
1 'polypeptide(L)'
;MERKPPFLSRQVDWSSWIKYVQTRAKSLRIWDIIKPDSKLTFQDKPKLPLMPPLSKYKTKIEGAKATEIDELSAEGLKDYDRGQARYNTLHSHYKQEYSEYAEEQRNIDTFTALIQSTIAIRLQNTCCDPDDSLKKWLTNLKISVGMLDGIELEQAHDRYRLALKPMRTAKQWEPWLGEYEDAADRAERLGVA
;
A
#
# COMPACT_ATOMS: atom_id res chain seq x y z
N MET A 1 -3.20 -10.94 -25.21
CA MET A 1 -2.82 -9.52 -25.41
C MET A 1 -2.88 -8.82 -24.06
N GLU A 2 -1.74 -8.54 -23.45
CA GLU A 2 -1.73 -7.67 -22.26
C GLU A 2 -2.13 -6.26 -22.70
N ARG A 3 -3.22 -5.73 -22.14
CA ARG A 3 -3.59 -4.33 -22.34
C ARG A 3 -2.49 -3.46 -21.73
N LYS A 4 -1.96 -2.52 -22.52
CA LYS A 4 -0.99 -1.53 -22.06
C LYS A 4 -1.56 -0.82 -20.82
N PRO A 5 -0.78 -0.63 -19.75
CA PRO A 5 -1.29 0.05 -18.56
C PRO A 5 -1.71 1.48 -18.91
N PRO A 6 -2.81 1.99 -18.31
CA PRO A 6 -3.17 3.39 -18.45
C PRO A 6 -2.03 4.27 -17.92
N PHE A 7 -1.85 5.43 -18.53
CA PHE A 7 -0.76 6.35 -18.21
C PHE A 7 -1.33 7.68 -17.72
N LEU A 8 -0.92 8.12 -16.53
CA LEU A 8 -1.38 9.38 -15.94
C LEU A 8 -0.54 10.54 -16.45
N SER A 9 -1.14 11.38 -17.28
CA SER A 9 -0.56 12.67 -17.64
C SER A 9 -1.52 13.81 -17.36
N ARG A 10 -2.83 13.63 -17.53
CA ARG A 10 -3.84 14.69 -17.42
C ARG A 10 -5.01 14.23 -16.57
N GLN A 11 -5.88 15.17 -16.24
CA GLN A 11 -7.07 14.91 -15.44
C GLN A 11 -7.95 13.77 -16.00
N VAL A 12 -8.16 13.76 -17.32
CA VAL A 12 -8.99 12.74 -18.01
C VAL A 12 -8.46 11.32 -17.84
N ASP A 13 -7.17 11.16 -17.55
CA ASP A 13 -6.53 9.85 -17.36
C ASP A 13 -6.81 9.28 -15.96
N TRP A 14 -7.18 10.13 -15.00
CA TRP A 14 -7.25 9.78 -13.58
C TRP A 14 -8.15 8.59 -13.31
N SER A 15 -9.40 8.63 -13.80
CA SER A 15 -10.39 7.59 -13.48
C SER A 15 -9.96 6.20 -13.94
N SER A 16 -9.32 6.10 -15.11
CA SER A 16 -8.81 4.83 -15.64
C SER A 16 -7.54 4.40 -14.92
N TRP A 17 -6.63 5.35 -14.66
CA TRP A 17 -5.37 5.09 -13.99
C TRP A 17 -5.56 4.67 -12.52
N ILE A 18 -6.39 5.39 -11.76
CA ILE A 18 -6.61 5.08 -10.35
C ILE A 18 -7.30 3.72 -10.17
N LYS A 19 -8.22 3.34 -11.08
CA LYS A 19 -8.82 1.99 -11.07
C LYS A 19 -7.76 0.91 -11.30
N TYR A 20 -6.87 1.11 -12.27
CA TYR A 20 -5.76 0.19 -12.53
C TYR A 20 -4.82 0.08 -11.31
N VAL A 21 -4.43 1.21 -10.74
CA VAL A 21 -3.58 1.28 -9.55
C VAL A 21 -4.24 0.59 -8.36
N GLN A 22 -5.53 0.83 -8.13
CA GLN A 22 -6.32 0.18 -7.08
C GLN A 22 -6.37 -1.34 -7.26
N THR A 23 -6.63 -1.83 -8.48
CA THR A 23 -6.64 -3.27 -8.76
C THR A 23 -5.28 -3.89 -8.44
N ARG A 24 -4.18 -3.23 -8.83
CA ARG A 24 -2.83 -3.72 -8.58
C ARG A 24 -2.47 -3.67 -7.10
N ALA A 25 -2.76 -2.57 -6.41
CA ALA A 25 -2.58 -2.44 -4.96
C ALA A 25 -3.36 -3.49 -4.17
N LYS A 26 -4.58 -3.83 -4.59
CA LYS A 26 -5.38 -4.92 -3.99
C LYS A 26 -4.75 -6.29 -4.23
N SER A 27 -4.25 -6.55 -5.43
CA SER A 27 -3.54 -7.82 -5.71
C SER A 27 -2.25 -7.97 -4.90
N LEU A 28 -1.60 -6.85 -4.57
CA LEU A 28 -0.42 -6.78 -3.71
C LEU A 28 -0.77 -6.66 -2.22
N ARG A 29 -2.06 -6.67 -1.85
CA ARG A 29 -2.56 -6.56 -0.47
C ARG A 29 -2.14 -5.30 0.30
N ILE A 30 -1.80 -4.22 -0.40
CA ILE A 30 -1.37 -2.94 0.21
C ILE A 30 -2.41 -1.82 0.12
N TRP A 31 -3.48 -2.00 -0.68
CA TRP A 31 -4.48 -0.94 -0.92
C TRP A 31 -5.08 -0.36 0.36
N ASP A 32 -5.40 -1.23 1.32
CA ASP A 32 -5.99 -0.81 2.58
C ASP A 32 -5.05 0.01 3.45
N ILE A 33 -3.73 -0.06 3.22
CA ILE A 33 -2.70 0.73 3.91
C ILE A 33 -2.51 2.08 3.21
N ILE A 34 -2.44 2.08 1.87
CA ILE A 34 -2.06 3.27 1.11
C ILE A 34 -3.23 4.19 0.72
N LYS A 35 -4.48 3.76 0.89
CA LYS A 35 -5.64 4.61 0.56
C LYS A 35 -5.64 5.90 1.40
N PRO A 36 -6.07 7.06 0.85
CA PRO A 36 -6.00 8.36 1.53
C PRO A 36 -6.66 8.43 2.91
N ASP A 37 -7.66 7.59 3.19
CA ASP A 37 -8.35 7.58 4.49
C ASP A 37 -7.85 6.49 5.43
N SER A 38 -6.81 5.74 5.04
CA SER A 38 -6.29 4.67 5.87
C SER A 38 -5.60 5.22 7.12
N LYS A 39 -5.84 4.51 8.23
CA LYS A 39 -5.09 4.62 9.48
C LYS A 39 -4.09 3.47 9.65
N LEU A 40 -4.07 2.51 8.73
CA LEU A 40 -3.14 1.39 8.77
C LEU A 40 -1.76 1.86 8.33
N THR A 41 -0.75 1.22 8.89
CA THR A 41 0.66 1.41 8.55
C THR A 41 1.26 0.09 8.10
N PHE A 42 2.33 0.15 7.33
CA PHE A 42 3.15 -1.01 7.04
C PHE A 42 3.76 -1.59 8.32
N GLN A 43 4.12 -2.86 8.26
CA GLN A 43 4.73 -3.57 9.38
C GLN A 43 6.12 -3.00 9.68
N ASP A 44 6.43 -2.88 10.96
CA ASP A 44 7.79 -2.60 11.40
C ASP A 44 8.67 -3.83 11.20
N LYS A 45 9.96 -3.59 10.97
CA LYS A 45 10.96 -4.66 10.88
C LYS A 45 10.97 -5.48 12.19
N PRO A 46 10.72 -6.80 12.14
CA PRO A 46 10.71 -7.63 13.34
C PRO A 46 12.08 -7.65 14.04
N LYS A 47 12.06 -7.83 15.36
CA LYS A 47 13.27 -7.87 16.19
C LYS A 47 13.73 -9.31 16.41
N LEU A 48 14.99 -9.58 16.11
CA LEU A 48 15.59 -10.89 16.34
C LEU A 48 15.57 -11.22 17.85
N PRO A 49 14.98 -12.35 18.27
CA PRO A 49 15.03 -12.76 19.68
C PRO A 49 16.47 -13.07 20.09
N LEU A 50 16.80 -12.75 21.33
CA LEU A 50 18.12 -13.01 21.90
C LEU A 50 18.19 -14.41 22.46
N MET A 51 19.31 -15.09 22.16
CA MET A 51 19.61 -16.38 22.76
C MET A 51 19.81 -16.23 24.27
N PRO A 52 19.29 -17.15 25.10
CA PRO A 52 19.51 -17.12 26.53
C PRO A 52 21.00 -17.32 26.85
N PRO A 53 21.67 -16.37 27.53
CA PRO A 53 23.07 -16.52 27.87
C PRO A 53 23.27 -17.53 29.01
N LEU A 54 24.27 -18.41 28.89
CA LEU A 54 24.61 -19.43 29.89
C LEU A 54 24.87 -18.85 31.29
N SER A 55 25.44 -17.64 31.34
CA SER A 55 25.73 -16.91 32.58
C SER A 55 24.52 -16.59 33.48
N LYS A 56 23.29 -16.75 32.99
CA LYS A 56 22.06 -16.54 33.77
C LYS A 56 21.59 -17.79 34.53
N TYR A 57 22.21 -18.94 34.30
CA TYR A 57 21.77 -20.22 34.83
C TYR A 57 22.66 -20.70 35.97
N LYS A 58 22.09 -21.52 36.85
CA LYS A 58 22.81 -22.07 38.01
C LYS A 58 23.95 -22.98 37.56
N THR A 59 25.10 -22.78 38.16
CA THR A 59 26.33 -23.53 37.88
C THR A 59 26.58 -24.61 38.94
N LYS A 60 27.48 -25.55 38.66
CA LYS A 60 27.94 -26.56 39.62
C LYS A 60 28.72 -25.94 40.78
N ILE A 61 29.35 -24.78 40.56
CA ILE A 61 30.13 -24.03 41.55
C ILE A 61 29.37 -22.77 41.92
N GLU A 62 28.93 -22.66 43.18
CA GLU A 62 28.16 -21.52 43.65
C GLU A 62 28.91 -20.19 43.46
N GLY A 63 28.24 -19.19 42.86
CA GLY A 63 28.81 -17.89 42.54
C GLY A 63 29.62 -17.81 41.23
N ALA A 64 29.92 -18.93 40.57
CA ALA A 64 30.56 -18.93 39.25
C ALA A 64 29.55 -18.65 38.13
N LYS A 65 29.98 -17.97 37.06
CA LYS A 65 29.18 -17.76 35.83
C LYS A 65 29.57 -18.79 34.78
N ALA A 66 28.59 -19.54 34.27
CA ALA A 66 28.84 -20.49 33.20
C ALA A 66 29.13 -19.78 31.88
N THR A 67 30.17 -20.25 31.22
CA THR A 67 30.52 -20.01 29.82
C THR A 67 30.25 -21.22 28.94
N GLU A 68 30.23 -22.43 29.53
CA GLU A 68 29.94 -23.69 28.85
C GLU A 68 28.76 -24.42 29.50
N ILE A 69 28.10 -25.28 28.72
CA ILE A 69 26.91 -26.03 29.20
C ILE A 69 27.29 -27.00 30.32
N ASP A 70 28.48 -27.60 30.25
CA ASP A 70 28.95 -28.59 31.23
C ASP A 70 29.23 -27.98 32.61
N GLU A 71 29.32 -26.65 32.72
CA GLU A 71 29.48 -25.93 33.98
C GLU A 71 28.15 -25.75 34.72
N LEU A 72 27.01 -26.03 34.07
CA LEU A 72 25.69 -25.91 34.64
C LEU A 72 25.39 -27.04 35.64
N SER A 73 24.71 -26.69 36.73
CA SER A 73 24.13 -27.70 37.62
C SER A 73 22.98 -28.43 36.94
N ALA A 74 22.53 -29.56 37.50
CA ALA A 74 21.37 -30.26 36.96
C ALA A 74 20.09 -29.40 36.92
N GLU A 75 19.95 -28.45 37.85
CA GLU A 75 18.86 -27.47 37.85
C GLU A 75 19.09 -26.40 36.77
N GLY A 76 20.30 -25.85 36.68
CA GLY A 76 20.65 -24.86 35.66
C GLY A 76 20.50 -25.37 34.25
N LEU A 77 20.84 -26.65 34.00
CA LEU A 77 20.65 -27.30 32.71
C LEU A 77 19.16 -27.40 32.33
N LYS A 78 18.30 -27.79 33.27
CA LYS A 78 16.83 -27.84 33.05
C LYS A 78 16.25 -26.46 32.72
N ASP A 79 16.72 -25.42 33.41
CA ASP A 79 16.29 -24.04 33.16
C ASP A 79 16.83 -23.51 31.83
N TYR A 80 18.06 -23.88 31.47
CA TYR A 80 18.65 -23.57 30.17
C TYR A 80 17.86 -24.23 29.04
N ASP A 81 17.54 -25.52 29.14
CA ASP A 81 16.73 -26.25 28.16
C ASP A 81 15.36 -25.60 27.97
N ARG A 82 14.73 -25.17 29.07
CA ARG A 82 13.46 -24.41 29.02
C ARG A 82 13.63 -23.06 28.32
N GLY A 83 14.71 -22.35 28.60
CA GLY A 83 15.06 -21.09 27.95
C GLY A 83 15.29 -21.27 26.45
N GLN A 84 16.01 -22.33 26.08
CA GLN A 84 16.29 -22.70 24.70
C GLN A 84 15.00 -23.07 23.95
N ALA A 85 14.10 -23.82 24.58
CA ALA A 85 12.79 -24.12 24.01
C ALA A 85 11.98 -22.83 23.74
N ARG A 86 11.93 -21.91 24.71
CA ARG A 86 11.29 -20.59 24.52
C ARG A 86 11.93 -19.78 23.40
N TYR A 87 13.26 -19.74 23.33
CA TYR A 87 13.99 -19.08 22.26
C TYR A 87 13.65 -19.68 20.89
N ASN A 88 13.63 -21.01 20.77
CA ASN A 88 13.28 -21.68 19.52
C ASN A 88 11.86 -21.32 19.06
N THR A 89 10.89 -21.26 19.98
CA THR A 89 9.53 -20.79 19.68
C THR A 89 9.52 -19.34 19.20
N LEU A 90 10.14 -18.42 19.94
CA LEU A 90 10.23 -17.01 19.56
C LEU A 90 10.95 -16.81 18.23
N HIS A 91 12.00 -17.58 17.98
CA HIS A 91 12.77 -17.54 16.74
C HIS A 91 11.94 -18.05 15.55
N SER A 92 11.05 -19.01 15.78
CA SER A 92 10.12 -19.50 14.77
C SER A 92 9.06 -18.45 14.42
N HIS A 93 8.51 -17.76 15.42
CA HIS A 93 7.63 -16.61 15.20
C HIS A 93 8.34 -15.48 14.45
N TYR A 94 9.55 -15.11 14.86
CA TYR A 94 10.37 -14.11 14.18
C TYR A 94 10.58 -14.44 12.70
N LYS A 95 10.87 -15.71 12.36
CA LYS A 95 11.04 -16.12 10.95
C LYS A 95 9.77 -15.90 10.14
N GLN A 96 8.60 -16.19 10.72
CA GLN A 96 7.32 -15.97 10.06
C GLN A 96 7.07 -14.46 9.87
N GLU A 97 7.15 -13.68 10.94
CA GLU A 97 6.96 -12.21 10.88
C GLU A 97 7.94 -11.57 9.89
N TYR A 98 9.20 -12.00 9.87
CA TYR A 98 10.19 -11.48 8.93
C TYR A 98 9.85 -11.83 7.48
N SER A 99 9.30 -13.02 7.23
CA SER A 99 8.84 -13.42 5.90
C SER A 99 7.68 -12.54 5.42
N GLU A 100 6.71 -12.27 6.29
CA GLU A 100 5.56 -11.40 6.01
C GLU A 100 6.01 -9.96 5.76
N TYR A 101 6.89 -9.42 6.61
CA TYR A 101 7.53 -8.12 6.41
C TYR A 101 8.28 -8.05 5.07
N ALA A 102 9.09 -9.06 4.74
CA ALA A 102 9.85 -9.09 3.50
C ALA A 102 8.97 -9.17 2.25
N GLU A 103 7.84 -9.89 2.31
CA GLU A 103 6.84 -9.91 1.25
C GLU A 103 6.19 -8.53 1.09
N GLU A 104 5.83 -7.87 2.20
CA GLU A 104 5.26 -6.53 2.18
C GLU A 104 6.21 -5.51 1.56
N GLN A 105 7.51 -5.54 1.92
CA GLN A 105 8.52 -4.67 1.30
C GLN A 105 8.65 -4.90 -0.21
N ARG A 106 8.63 -6.16 -0.67
CA ARG A 106 8.63 -6.46 -2.12
C ARG A 106 7.38 -5.93 -2.81
N ASN A 107 6.23 -5.99 -2.15
CA ASN A 107 4.97 -5.46 -2.67
C ASN A 107 5.02 -3.93 -2.76
N ILE A 108 5.60 -3.25 -1.77
CA ILE A 108 5.86 -1.81 -1.78
C ILE A 108 6.77 -1.43 -2.95
N ASP A 109 7.90 -2.11 -3.12
CA ASP A 109 8.85 -1.85 -4.20
C ASP A 109 8.20 -2.04 -5.58
N THR A 110 7.47 -3.14 -5.75
CA THR A 110 6.74 -3.46 -6.97
C THR A 110 5.71 -2.38 -7.29
N PHE A 111 4.97 -1.92 -6.29
CA PHE A 111 3.98 -0.87 -6.46
C PHE A 111 4.61 0.50 -6.75
N THR A 112 5.71 0.83 -6.09
CA THR A 112 6.49 2.05 -6.30
C THR A 112 6.95 2.14 -7.75
N ALA A 113 7.56 1.07 -8.27
CA ALA A 113 7.98 0.98 -9.67
C ALA A 113 6.80 1.09 -10.65
N LEU A 114 5.65 0.49 -10.29
CA LEU A 114 4.42 0.60 -11.09
C LEU A 114 3.93 2.05 -11.18
N ILE A 115 3.89 2.78 -10.06
CA ILE A 115 3.48 4.20 -10.08
C ILE A 115 4.45 4.99 -10.95
N GLN A 116 5.75 4.89 -10.70
CA GLN A 116 6.77 5.65 -11.44
C GLN A 116 6.74 5.37 -12.95
N SER A 117 6.47 4.13 -13.36
CA SER A 117 6.41 3.76 -14.79
C SER A 117 5.10 4.12 -15.48
N THR A 118 4.04 4.47 -14.74
CA THR A 118 2.70 4.74 -15.29
C THR A 118 2.27 6.20 -15.14
N ILE A 119 3.17 7.11 -14.75
CA ILE A 119 2.91 8.54 -14.64
C ILE A 119 3.88 9.35 -15.49
N ALA A 120 3.48 10.56 -15.88
CA ALA A 120 4.37 11.50 -16.56
C ALA A 120 5.55 11.93 -15.66
N ILE A 121 6.74 12.06 -16.24
CA ILE A 121 7.97 12.43 -15.52
C ILE A 121 7.83 13.70 -14.65
N ARG A 122 7.06 14.68 -15.12
CA ARG A 122 6.81 15.90 -14.35
C ARG A 122 6.06 15.62 -13.04
N LEU A 123 5.09 14.70 -13.06
CA LEU A 123 4.33 14.30 -11.88
C LEU A 123 5.19 13.46 -10.94
N GLN A 124 6.06 12.61 -11.49
CA GLN A 124 7.04 11.87 -10.69
C GLN A 124 7.93 12.84 -9.89
N ASN A 125 8.48 13.86 -10.55
CA ASN A 125 9.39 14.82 -9.92
C ASN A 125 8.71 15.73 -8.89
N THR A 126 7.41 16.00 -9.03
CA THR A 126 6.70 16.93 -8.13
C THR A 126 5.87 16.23 -7.05
N CYS A 127 5.45 14.98 -7.26
CA CYS A 127 4.48 14.31 -6.40
C CYS A 127 5.04 13.09 -5.65
N CYS A 128 6.16 12.53 -6.11
CA CYS A 128 6.72 11.27 -5.61
C CYS A 128 8.08 11.48 -4.92
N ASP A 129 8.07 12.22 -3.82
CA ASP A 129 9.26 12.42 -2.98
C ASP A 129 9.65 11.10 -2.28
N PRO A 130 10.92 10.63 -2.35
CA PRO A 130 11.36 9.40 -1.70
C PRO A 130 11.09 9.31 -0.19
N ASP A 131 11.04 10.45 0.51
CA ASP A 131 10.79 10.51 1.95
C ASP A 131 9.29 10.50 2.28
N ASP A 132 8.44 10.69 1.28
CA ASP A 132 6.99 10.68 1.44
C ASP A 132 6.39 9.27 1.34
N SER A 133 5.34 9.03 2.13
CA SER A 133 4.56 7.80 2.02
C SER A 133 3.85 7.67 0.67
N LEU A 134 3.65 6.42 0.20
CA LEU A 134 2.83 6.12 -0.98
C LEU A 134 1.41 6.73 -0.92
N LYS A 135 0.85 6.84 0.29
CA LYS A 135 -0.42 7.52 0.55
C LYS A 135 -0.37 9.00 0.16
N LYS A 136 0.70 9.69 0.56
CA LYS A 136 0.94 11.09 0.22
C LYS A 136 1.20 11.24 -1.29
N TRP A 137 1.92 10.31 -1.91
CA TRP A 137 2.08 10.30 -3.37
C TRP A 137 0.75 10.24 -4.11
N LEU A 138 -0.14 9.30 -3.76
CA LEU A 138 -1.47 9.19 -4.39
C LEU A 138 -2.31 10.46 -4.20
N THR A 139 -2.21 11.09 -3.02
CA THR A 139 -2.90 12.35 -2.71
C THR A 139 -2.35 13.50 -3.55
N ASN A 140 -1.03 13.65 -3.63
CA ASN A 140 -0.38 14.67 -4.44
C ASN A 140 -0.67 14.49 -5.93
N LEU A 141 -0.69 13.25 -6.43
CA LEU A 141 -1.06 12.94 -7.81
C LEU A 141 -2.51 13.33 -8.10
N LYS A 142 -3.45 13.01 -7.20
CA LYS A 142 -4.86 13.42 -7.29
C LYS A 142 -4.98 14.95 -7.42
N ILE A 143 -4.33 15.68 -6.51
CA ILE A 143 -4.35 17.15 -6.50
C ILE A 143 -3.72 17.73 -7.77
N SER A 144 -2.55 17.22 -8.17
CA SER A 144 -1.75 17.79 -9.27
C SER A 144 -2.38 17.60 -10.64
N VAL A 145 -3.21 16.58 -10.83
CA VAL A 145 -3.97 16.38 -12.07
C VAL A 145 -5.33 17.09 -12.04
N GLY A 146 -5.61 17.90 -11.01
CA GLY A 146 -6.81 18.72 -10.91
C GLY A 146 -8.03 17.99 -10.34
N MET A 147 -7.85 16.82 -9.72
CA MET A 147 -8.92 16.06 -9.07
C MET A 147 -9.10 16.51 -7.62
N LEU A 148 -9.28 17.82 -7.40
CA LEU A 148 -9.88 18.29 -6.15
C LEU A 148 -11.36 17.92 -6.20
N ASP A 149 -11.93 17.38 -5.13
CA ASP A 149 -13.32 16.90 -5.12
C ASP A 149 -14.30 18.01 -5.57
N GLY A 150 -14.01 19.28 -5.27
CA GLY A 150 -14.77 20.43 -5.79
C GLY A 150 -14.68 20.64 -7.30
N ILE A 151 -13.53 20.38 -7.92
CA ILE A 151 -13.32 20.51 -9.37
C ILE A 151 -13.97 19.32 -10.10
N GLU A 152 -13.92 18.10 -9.53
CA GLU A 152 -14.62 16.95 -10.12
C GLU A 152 -16.15 17.11 -10.03
N LEU A 153 -16.68 17.65 -8.93
CA LEU A 153 -18.09 18.00 -8.79
C LEU A 153 -18.50 19.06 -9.81
N GLU A 154 -17.73 20.15 -9.94
CA GLU A 154 -18.00 21.23 -10.90
C GLU A 154 -17.93 20.73 -12.35
N GLN A 155 -16.93 19.90 -12.69
CA GLN A 155 -16.82 19.32 -14.03
C GLN A 155 -17.90 18.28 -14.34
N ALA A 156 -18.28 17.44 -13.38
CA ALA A 156 -19.37 16.49 -13.56
C ALA A 156 -20.70 17.21 -13.78
N HIS A 157 -20.96 18.25 -12.99
CA HIS A 157 -22.11 19.13 -13.15
C HIS A 157 -22.10 19.89 -14.50
N ASP A 158 -20.97 20.48 -14.88
CA ASP A 158 -20.83 21.20 -16.16
C ASP A 158 -20.97 20.28 -17.36
N ARG A 159 -20.41 19.07 -17.28
CA ARG A 159 -20.50 18.06 -18.35
C ARG A 159 -21.93 17.55 -18.48
N TYR A 160 -22.63 17.30 -17.38
CA TYR A 160 -24.04 16.96 -17.39
C TYR A 160 -24.89 18.09 -18.02
N ARG A 161 -24.66 19.34 -17.61
CA ARG A 161 -25.31 20.52 -18.22
C ARG A 161 -25.04 20.67 -19.71
N LEU A 162 -23.83 20.37 -20.17
CA LEU A 162 -23.49 20.39 -21.59
C LEU A 162 -24.18 19.27 -22.35
N ALA A 163 -24.30 18.09 -21.77
CA ALA A 163 -24.98 16.94 -22.37
C ALA A 163 -26.51 17.14 -22.47
N LEU A 164 -27.11 17.92 -21.57
CA LEU A 164 -28.51 18.34 -21.67
C LEU A 164 -28.81 19.25 -22.86
N LYS A 165 -27.79 19.85 -23.48
CA LYS A 165 -28.01 20.69 -24.67
C LYS A 165 -28.46 19.80 -25.83
N PRO A 166 -29.53 20.18 -26.54
CA PRO A 166 -30.06 19.37 -27.64
C PRO A 166 -29.03 19.26 -28.77
N MET A 167 -29.05 18.10 -29.43
CA MET A 167 -28.23 17.83 -30.60
C MET A 167 -28.46 18.87 -31.69
N ARG A 168 -27.38 19.27 -32.36
CA ARG A 168 -27.45 20.23 -33.48
C ARG A 168 -28.04 19.59 -34.75
N THR A 169 -28.00 18.26 -34.88
CA THR A 169 -28.50 17.55 -36.06
C THR A 169 -28.89 16.12 -35.71
N ALA A 170 -29.96 15.58 -36.32
CA ALA A 170 -30.47 14.23 -36.06
C ALA A 170 -29.45 13.10 -36.30
N LYS A 171 -28.43 13.32 -37.16
CA LYS A 171 -27.34 12.37 -37.40
C LYS A 171 -26.42 12.14 -36.19
N GLN A 172 -26.51 12.99 -35.16
CA GLN A 172 -25.69 12.89 -33.95
C GLN A 172 -26.42 12.20 -32.79
N TRP A 173 -27.56 11.55 -33.06
CA TRP A 173 -28.37 10.86 -32.05
C TRP A 173 -27.58 9.88 -31.17
N GLU A 174 -26.97 8.86 -31.76
CA GLU A 174 -26.32 7.80 -30.99
C GLU A 174 -25.10 8.32 -30.19
N PRO A 175 -24.20 9.16 -30.77
CA PRO A 175 -23.10 9.74 -30.00
C PRO A 175 -23.56 10.68 -28.87
N TRP A 176 -24.61 11.45 -29.10
CA TRP A 176 -25.15 12.34 -28.07
C TRP A 176 -25.83 11.58 -26.94
N LEU A 177 -26.60 10.53 -27.27
CA LEU A 177 -27.25 9.70 -26.26
C LEU A 177 -26.21 9.02 -25.38
N GLY A 178 -25.12 8.49 -25.96
CA GLY A 178 -24.03 7.89 -25.18
C GLY A 178 -23.32 8.89 -24.27
N GLU A 179 -23.02 10.11 -24.75
CA GLU A 179 -22.42 11.15 -23.90
C GLU A 179 -23.39 11.63 -22.80
N TYR A 180 -24.70 11.64 -23.06
CA TYR A 180 -25.71 11.93 -22.05
C TYR A 180 -25.79 10.85 -20.98
N GLU A 181 -25.87 9.57 -21.38
CA GLU A 181 -25.92 8.44 -20.45
C GLU A 181 -24.67 8.40 -19.57
N ASP A 182 -23.48 8.54 -20.16
CA ASP A 182 -22.21 8.57 -19.43
C ASP A 182 -22.11 9.77 -18.46
N ALA A 183 -22.60 10.95 -18.89
CA ALA A 183 -22.59 12.14 -18.04
C ALA A 183 -23.62 12.05 -16.91
N ALA A 184 -24.82 11.52 -17.18
CA ALA A 184 -25.89 11.32 -16.19
C ALA A 184 -25.47 10.30 -15.12
N ASP A 185 -24.94 9.14 -15.53
CA ASP A 185 -24.41 8.12 -14.62
C ASP A 185 -23.34 8.68 -13.69
N ARG A 186 -22.48 9.56 -14.22
CA ARG A 186 -21.39 10.15 -13.46
C ARG A 186 -21.88 11.25 -12.51
N ALA A 187 -22.83 12.07 -12.93
CA ALA A 187 -23.42 13.11 -12.09
C ALA A 187 -24.27 12.50 -10.96
N GLU A 188 -25.03 11.44 -11.23
CA GLU A 188 -25.83 10.72 -10.23
C GLU A 188 -24.93 10.06 -9.16
N ARG A 189 -23.86 9.37 -9.57
CA ARG A 189 -22.87 8.77 -8.64
C ARG A 189 -22.21 9.79 -7.72
N LEU A 190 -22.10 11.05 -8.17
CA LEU A 190 -21.45 12.14 -7.44
C LEU A 190 -22.45 13.07 -6.74
N GLY A 191 -23.76 12.84 -6.89
CA GLY A 191 -24.81 13.66 -6.27
C GLY A 191 -24.93 15.08 -6.84
N VAL A 192 -24.58 15.28 -8.12
CA VAL A 192 -24.56 16.59 -8.80
C VAL A 192 -25.37 16.59 -10.12
N ALA A 193 -26.27 15.63 -10.29
CA ALA A 193 -27.24 15.59 -11.39
C ALA A 193 -28.31 16.69 -11.21
#